data_AF-A0A511XAW8-F1
#
_entry.id   AF-A0A511XAW8-F1
#
_cell.length_a   1.000
_cell.length_b   1.000
_cell.length_c   1.000
_cell.angle_alpha   90.00
_cell.angle_beta   90.00
_cell.angle_gamma   90.00
#
_symmetry.space_group_name_H-M   'P 1'
#
loop_
_entity.id
_entity.type
_entity.pdbx_description
1 polymer ?
#
loop_
_entity_poly.entity_id
_entity_poly.type
_entity_poly.pdbx_seq_one_letter_code
_entity_poly.pdbx_strand_id
1 'polypeptide(L)'
;MHSFRNSFLRTSATASICLLLSRTPLHAAPIATMTASDAKAYSGVLPAADRSSFKPSKDAQFYAINAAGQTVGYLYSETQNWKGDDRGPCLLTWLDPQNGHVGRLETIGAGDFEAETCQKLEAIGVVGGNGGSTLKLGAIYSASSPNADVREPVVVSADLSTGDMTIDSQASSRASDAGATTIPSMRKLIGK
;
A
#
# COMPACT_ATOMS: atom_id res chain seq x y z
N MET A 1 42.48 -74.11 -12.38
CA MET A 1 41.55 -74.22 -13.52
C MET A 1 40.21 -73.64 -13.08
N HIS A 2 39.98 -72.35 -13.35
CA HIS A 2 38.94 -71.86 -14.27
C HIS A 2 37.51 -72.30 -13.88
N SER A 3 36.67 -71.39 -13.38
CA SER A 3 35.81 -70.59 -14.26
C SER A 3 34.80 -69.74 -13.47
N PHE A 4 34.65 -68.51 -13.94
CA PHE A 4 33.67 -67.47 -13.56
C PHE A 4 32.25 -67.81 -14.05
N ARG A 5 31.23 -67.31 -13.32
CA ARG A 5 30.00 -66.64 -13.83
C ARG A 5 29.09 -66.26 -12.64
N ASN A 6 29.04 -65.00 -12.20
CA ASN A 6 28.24 -63.87 -12.71
C ASN A 6 26.74 -64.18 -12.91
N SER A 7 25.88 -63.53 -12.10
CA SER A 7 24.64 -62.87 -12.56
C SER A 7 24.07 -61.97 -11.45
N PHE A 8 24.29 -60.68 -11.63
CA PHE A 8 23.58 -59.56 -11.04
C PHE A 8 22.10 -59.60 -11.44
N LEU A 9 21.21 -59.12 -10.57
CA LEU A 9 20.07 -58.25 -10.91
C LEU A 9 19.51 -57.65 -9.62
N ARG A 10 20.01 -56.46 -9.26
CA ARG A 10 19.35 -55.55 -8.30
C ARG A 10 18.41 -54.67 -9.12
N THR A 11 17.10 -54.91 -9.02
CA THR A 11 16.07 -53.98 -9.49
C THR A 11 15.93 -52.85 -8.48
N SER A 12 16.50 -51.69 -8.80
CA SER A 12 16.29 -50.44 -8.07
C SER A 12 15.07 -49.74 -8.66
N ALA A 13 13.98 -49.67 -7.90
CA ALA A 13 12.79 -48.90 -8.27
C ALA A 13 12.98 -47.46 -7.79
N THR A 14 13.30 -46.55 -8.70
CA THR A 14 13.31 -45.10 -8.45
C THR A 14 11.88 -44.59 -8.38
N ALA A 15 11.38 -44.31 -7.18
CA ALA A 15 10.14 -43.59 -6.96
C ALA A 15 10.36 -42.09 -7.27
N SER A 16 9.90 -41.64 -8.43
CA SER A 16 9.78 -40.22 -8.75
C SER A 16 8.66 -39.59 -7.90
N ILE A 17 9.04 -38.89 -6.84
CA ILE A 17 8.13 -38.04 -6.07
C ILE A 17 7.88 -36.78 -6.91
N CYS A 18 6.72 -36.75 -7.56
CA CYS A 18 6.22 -35.57 -8.26
C CYS A 18 5.66 -34.60 -7.21
N LEU A 19 6.48 -33.63 -6.77
CA LEU A 19 6.05 -32.52 -5.93
C LEU A 19 5.09 -31.62 -6.73
N LEU A 20 3.80 -31.88 -6.58
CA LEU A 20 2.73 -31.00 -7.03
C LEU A 20 2.78 -29.72 -6.18
N LEU A 21 3.43 -28.68 -6.71
CA LEU A 21 3.35 -27.30 -6.23
C LEU A 21 1.91 -26.81 -6.41
N SER A 22 1.06 -27.05 -5.41
CA SER A 22 -0.25 -26.40 -5.31
C SER A 22 -0.03 -24.91 -5.16
N ARG A 23 -0.26 -24.16 -6.25
CA ARG A 23 -0.35 -22.69 -6.23
C ARG A 23 -1.54 -22.32 -5.36
N THR A 24 -1.28 -21.93 -4.11
CA THR A 24 -2.31 -21.30 -3.29
C THR A 24 -2.67 -19.96 -3.94
N PRO A 25 -3.96 -19.69 -4.21
CA PRO A 25 -4.37 -18.37 -4.67
C PRO A 25 -4.06 -17.37 -3.58
N LEU A 26 -3.19 -16.39 -3.90
CA LEU A 26 -2.90 -15.23 -3.07
C LEU A 26 -4.21 -14.44 -2.91
N HIS A 27 -4.99 -14.76 -1.87
CA HIS A 27 -6.18 -13.98 -1.54
C HIS A 27 -5.69 -12.62 -1.07
N ALA A 28 -6.08 -11.58 -1.81
CA ALA A 28 -5.88 -10.20 -1.36
C ALA A 28 -6.60 -10.04 -0.02
N ALA A 29 -5.83 -9.92 1.06
CA ALA A 29 -6.38 -9.64 2.37
C ALA A 29 -7.16 -8.32 2.31
N PRO A 30 -8.33 -8.22 2.95
CA PRO A 30 -9.08 -6.98 3.00
C PRO A 30 -8.25 -5.91 3.73
N ILE A 31 -8.25 -4.69 3.15
CA ILE A 31 -7.76 -3.50 3.84
C ILE A 31 -8.81 -3.16 4.88
N ALA A 32 -8.42 -3.17 6.15
CA ALA A 32 -9.33 -2.83 7.25
C ALA A 32 -9.28 -1.32 7.51
N THR A 33 -10.46 -0.71 7.61
CA THR A 33 -10.62 0.64 8.16
C THR A 33 -10.52 0.56 9.68
N MET A 34 -9.76 1.48 10.28
CA MET A 34 -9.62 1.57 11.74
C MET A 34 -10.74 2.43 12.35
N THR A 35 -11.16 2.09 13.56
CA THR A 35 -12.09 2.88 14.37
C THR A 35 -11.35 3.94 15.21
N ALA A 36 -12.10 4.88 15.81
CA ALA A 36 -11.52 5.87 16.73
C ALA A 36 -10.80 5.24 17.94
N SER A 37 -11.27 4.08 18.42
CA SER A 37 -10.59 3.33 19.49
C SER A 37 -9.25 2.76 19.02
N ASP A 38 -9.20 2.28 17.77
CA ASP A 38 -7.96 1.79 17.16
C ASP A 38 -6.96 2.93 16.94
N ALA A 39 -7.43 4.11 16.52
CA ALA A 39 -6.60 5.32 16.40
C ALA A 39 -6.00 5.77 17.75
N LYS A 40 -6.76 5.65 18.85
CA LYS A 40 -6.26 5.95 20.19
C LYS A 40 -5.21 4.93 20.65
N ALA A 41 -5.44 3.63 20.44
CA ALA A 41 -4.44 2.60 20.70
C ALA A 41 -3.16 2.84 19.87
N TYR A 42 -3.35 3.29 18.63
CA TYR A 42 -2.29 3.59 17.67
C TYR A 42 -1.41 4.79 18.08
N SER A 43 -1.97 5.82 18.72
CA SER A 43 -1.16 6.91 19.29
C SER A 43 -0.10 6.44 20.29
N GLY A 44 -0.28 5.25 20.88
CA GLY A 44 0.69 4.60 21.76
C GLY A 44 1.89 3.95 21.04
N VAL A 45 1.85 3.84 19.71
CA VAL A 45 2.91 3.24 18.87
C VAL A 45 3.85 4.30 18.29
N LEU A 46 3.35 5.52 18.07
CA LEU A 46 4.15 6.65 17.56
C LEU A 46 5.37 6.97 18.45
N PRO A 47 6.47 7.51 17.93
CA PRO A 47 7.54 8.10 18.72
C PRO A 47 7.01 9.28 19.56
N ALA A 48 7.59 9.52 20.74
CA ALA A 48 7.13 10.57 21.65
C ALA A 48 7.11 11.98 21.00
N ALA A 49 8.08 12.27 20.12
CA ALA A 49 8.14 13.52 19.36
C ALA A 49 6.92 13.69 18.44
N ASP A 50 6.50 12.63 17.76
CA ASP A 50 5.34 12.63 16.86
C ASP A 50 4.02 12.55 17.61
N ARG A 51 3.95 11.94 18.81
CA ARG A 51 2.69 11.89 19.61
C ARG A 51 2.13 13.27 19.94
N SER A 52 3.01 14.23 20.19
CA SER A 52 2.61 15.59 20.59
C SER A 52 2.09 16.45 19.42
N SER A 53 2.54 16.13 18.20
CA SER A 53 2.19 16.79 16.94
C SER A 53 1.10 16.03 16.18
N PHE A 54 0.93 14.74 16.46
CA PHE A 54 -0.15 13.91 15.97
C PHE A 54 -1.47 14.30 16.64
N LYS A 55 -2.18 15.21 15.99
CA LYS A 55 -3.55 15.60 16.31
C LYS A 55 -4.40 15.31 15.08
N PRO A 56 -4.75 14.04 14.83
CA PRO A 56 -5.55 13.70 13.68
C PRO A 56 -6.80 14.56 13.65
N SER A 57 -7.09 15.12 12.48
CA SER A 57 -8.32 15.87 12.29
C SER A 57 -9.51 14.95 12.60
N LYS A 58 -10.66 15.54 12.93
CA LYS A 58 -11.89 14.76 13.19
C LYS A 58 -12.29 13.89 11.99
N ASP A 59 -11.81 14.24 10.81
CA ASP A 59 -12.13 13.60 9.54
C ASP A 59 -10.98 12.71 9.04
N ALA A 60 -9.91 12.56 9.82
CA ALA A 60 -8.78 11.71 9.49
C ALA A 60 -9.23 10.25 9.35
N GLN A 61 -8.92 9.66 8.21
CA GLN A 61 -9.21 8.26 7.93
C GLN A 61 -7.96 7.42 8.15
N PHE A 62 -8.14 6.29 8.84
CA PHE A 62 -7.06 5.40 9.25
C PHE A 62 -7.21 4.03 8.60
N TYR A 63 -6.09 3.51 8.13
CA TYR A 63 -6.02 2.25 7.38
C TYR A 63 -4.88 1.38 7.91
N ALA A 64 -5.21 0.14 8.24
CA ALA A 64 -4.20 -0.88 8.50
C ALA A 64 -3.83 -1.55 7.18
N ILE A 65 -2.54 -1.55 6.85
CA ILE A 65 -2.00 -2.15 5.64
C ILE A 65 -1.47 -3.53 6.00
N ASN A 66 -2.17 -4.54 5.48
CA ASN A 66 -1.86 -5.94 5.69
C ASN A 66 -1.20 -6.52 4.45
N ALA A 67 -0.04 -7.17 4.61
CA ALA A 67 0.61 -7.96 3.60
C ALA A 67 0.85 -9.38 4.13
N ALA A 68 0.48 -10.40 3.36
CA ALA A 68 0.60 -11.81 3.75
C ALA A 68 0.02 -12.14 5.15
N GLY A 69 -1.06 -11.45 5.54
CA GLY A 69 -1.72 -11.64 6.85
C GLY A 69 -1.04 -10.95 8.04
N GLN A 70 0.00 -10.14 7.80
CA GLN A 70 0.66 -9.34 8.82
C GLN A 70 0.44 -7.85 8.55
N THR A 71 0.21 -7.07 9.61
CA THR A 71 0.21 -5.61 9.53
C THR A 71 1.64 -5.14 9.26
N VAL A 72 1.88 -4.58 8.09
CA VAL A 72 3.18 -4.03 7.68
C VAL A 72 3.25 -2.52 7.84
N GLY A 73 2.12 -1.86 8.00
CA GLY A 73 2.08 -0.46 8.40
C GLY A 73 0.69 0.10 8.56
N TYR A 74 0.66 1.35 9.01
CA TYR A 74 -0.57 2.13 9.11
C TYR A 74 -0.46 3.36 8.22
N LEU A 75 -1.59 3.72 7.62
CA LEU A 75 -1.74 4.94 6.86
C LEU A 75 -2.83 5.77 7.50
N TYR A 76 -2.60 7.07 7.56
CA TYR A 76 -3.70 8.01 7.68
C TYR A 76 -3.55 9.16 6.69
N SER A 77 -4.69 9.73 6.35
CA SER A 77 -4.76 10.91 5.49
C SER A 77 -5.35 12.08 6.25
N GLU A 78 -4.79 13.26 5.98
CA GLU A 78 -5.29 14.54 6.46
C GLU A 78 -5.36 15.52 5.29
N THR A 79 -6.38 16.36 5.28
CA THR A 79 -6.38 17.61 4.53
C THR A 79 -5.60 18.62 5.35
N GLN A 80 -4.49 19.17 4.83
CA GLN A 80 -3.81 20.25 5.54
C GLN A 80 -4.66 21.53 5.47
N ASN A 81 -5.29 21.89 6.57
CA ASN A 81 -5.85 23.24 6.74
C ASN A 81 -4.71 24.17 7.16
N TRP A 82 -3.90 24.62 6.21
CA TRP A 82 -2.80 25.55 6.52
C TRP A 82 -3.39 26.94 6.80
N LYS A 83 -3.45 27.30 8.08
CA LYS A 83 -3.67 28.68 8.57
C LYS A 83 -4.80 29.47 7.87
N GLY A 84 -5.95 28.83 7.67
CA GLY A 84 -7.17 29.53 7.21
C GLY A 84 -7.35 29.62 5.69
N ASP A 85 -6.55 28.90 4.90
CA ASP A 85 -6.87 28.56 3.52
C ASP A 85 -7.31 27.09 3.45
N ASP A 86 -8.50 26.83 2.95
CA ASP A 86 -9.10 25.50 2.83
C ASP A 86 -8.52 24.71 1.63
N ARG A 87 -7.34 25.11 1.13
CA ARG A 87 -6.74 24.62 -0.14
C ARG A 87 -5.36 23.99 0.01
N GLY A 88 -4.97 23.57 1.22
CA GLY A 88 -3.69 22.87 1.40
C GLY A 88 -3.70 21.48 0.76
N PRO A 89 -2.51 20.91 0.50
CA PRO A 89 -2.43 19.59 -0.11
C PRO A 89 -2.99 18.50 0.80
N CYS A 90 -3.46 17.41 0.18
CA CYS A 90 -3.73 16.18 0.91
C CYS A 90 -2.41 15.54 1.33
N LEU A 91 -2.31 15.24 2.62
CA LEU A 91 -1.19 14.56 3.22
C LEU A 91 -1.54 13.09 3.41
N LEU A 92 -0.62 12.21 3.02
CA LEU A 92 -0.57 10.84 3.47
C LEU A 92 0.56 10.70 4.48
N THR A 93 0.29 9.99 5.56
CA THR A 93 1.30 9.64 6.55
C THR A 93 1.37 8.13 6.69
N TRP A 94 2.55 7.58 6.46
CA TRP A 94 2.91 6.19 6.70
C TRP A 94 3.56 6.04 8.06
N LEU A 95 3.26 4.91 8.68
CA LEU A 95 3.69 4.61 10.02
C LEU A 95 4.14 3.16 10.11
N ASP A 96 5.40 3.00 10.46
CA ASP A 96 6.02 1.70 10.67
C ASP A 96 5.77 1.20 12.11
N PRO A 97 5.08 0.06 12.30
CA PRO A 97 4.75 -0.47 13.61
C PRO A 97 5.95 -1.05 14.36
N GLN A 98 7.04 -1.35 13.66
CA GLN A 98 8.21 -2.04 14.22
C GLN A 98 9.20 -1.05 14.82
N ASN A 99 9.47 0.05 14.12
CA ASN A 99 10.46 1.05 14.55
C ASN A 99 9.83 2.42 14.88
N GLY A 100 8.53 2.61 14.63
CA GLY A 100 7.83 3.87 14.86
C GLY A 100 8.14 4.96 13.85
N HIS A 101 8.83 4.66 12.74
CA HIS A 101 9.15 5.64 11.72
C HIS A 101 7.88 6.25 11.12
N VAL A 102 7.92 7.57 10.88
CA VAL A 102 6.81 8.36 10.35
C VAL A 102 7.23 8.99 9.02
N GLY A 103 6.71 8.46 7.92
CA GLY A 103 6.87 9.03 6.58
C GLY A 103 5.68 9.92 6.25
N ARG A 104 5.91 11.11 5.69
CA ARG A 104 4.86 12.05 5.26
C ARG A 104 5.01 12.37 3.78
N LEU A 105 3.91 12.37 3.04
CA LEU A 105 3.88 12.65 1.61
C LEU A 105 2.70 13.55 1.26
N GLU A 106 2.99 14.71 0.68
CA GLU A 106 1.99 15.56 0.04
C GLU A 106 1.58 14.96 -1.31
N THR A 107 0.28 15.00 -1.60
CA THR A 107 -0.31 14.38 -2.81
C THR A 107 -1.08 15.41 -3.63
N ILE A 108 -2.41 15.35 -3.67
CA ILE A 108 -3.25 16.32 -4.38
C ILE A 108 -3.02 17.72 -3.80
N GLY A 109 -2.86 18.72 -4.66
CA GLY A 109 -2.52 20.10 -4.26
C GLY A 109 -1.02 20.37 -4.14
N ALA A 110 -0.16 19.43 -4.54
CA ALA A 110 1.29 19.59 -4.58
C ALA A 110 1.90 18.94 -5.84
N GLY A 111 3.04 19.47 -6.29
CA GLY A 111 3.82 18.92 -7.40
C GLY A 111 2.99 18.76 -8.68
N ASP A 112 3.00 17.54 -9.25
CA ASP A 112 2.25 17.21 -10.48
C ASP A 112 0.72 17.37 -10.32
N PHE A 113 0.21 17.46 -9.08
CA PHE A 113 -1.20 17.64 -8.76
C PHE A 113 -1.51 19.02 -8.15
N GLU A 114 -0.63 20.02 -8.31
CA GLU A 114 -0.80 21.36 -7.72
C GLU A 114 -2.03 22.11 -8.22
N ALA A 115 -2.51 21.79 -9.42
CA ALA A 115 -3.67 22.44 -10.02
C ALA A 115 -5.01 21.93 -9.44
N GLU A 116 -4.98 20.87 -8.65
CA GLU A 116 -6.15 20.25 -8.05
C GLU A 116 -6.27 20.62 -6.58
N THR A 117 -7.47 20.99 -6.16
CA THR A 117 -7.78 21.18 -4.75
C THR A 117 -8.22 19.85 -4.15
N CYS A 118 -7.49 19.38 -3.14
CA CYS A 118 -7.91 18.16 -2.46
C CYS A 118 -9.14 18.44 -1.59
N GLN A 119 -10.21 17.66 -1.77
CA GLN A 119 -11.36 17.71 -0.88
C GLN A 119 -11.25 16.68 0.24
N LYS A 120 -10.93 15.42 -0.10
CA LYS A 120 -10.74 14.32 0.87
C LYS A 120 -10.14 13.08 0.20
N LEU A 121 -9.54 12.21 1.00
CA LEU A 121 -9.31 10.82 0.61
C LEU A 121 -10.63 10.03 0.72
N GLU A 122 -11.01 9.31 -0.34
CA GLU A 122 -12.20 8.44 -0.35
C GLU A 122 -11.86 6.98 -0.09
N ALA A 123 -10.74 6.51 -0.60
CA ALA A 123 -10.30 5.13 -0.44
C ALA A 123 -8.78 5.01 -0.61
N ILE A 124 -8.16 4.05 0.07
CA ILE A 124 -6.77 3.68 -0.16
C ILE A 124 -6.61 2.16 -0.08
N GLY A 125 -5.62 1.64 -0.78
CA GLY A 125 -5.34 0.22 -0.72
C GLY A 125 -4.12 -0.23 -1.48
N VAL A 126 -3.64 -1.43 -1.18
CA VAL A 126 -2.58 -2.07 -1.97
C VAL A 126 -3.09 -2.32 -3.39
N VAL A 127 -2.38 -1.77 -4.38
CA VAL A 127 -2.68 -1.93 -5.81
C VAL A 127 -1.60 -2.70 -6.57
N GLY A 128 -0.42 -2.89 -5.98
CA GLY A 128 0.67 -3.68 -6.53
C GLY A 128 1.85 -3.78 -5.56
N GLY A 129 2.90 -4.50 -5.97
CA GLY A 129 4.10 -4.72 -5.18
C GLY A 129 4.75 -6.05 -5.52
N ASN A 130 6.08 -6.07 -5.68
CA ASN A 130 6.79 -7.21 -6.27
C ASN A 130 7.28 -8.22 -5.22
N GLY A 131 6.60 -8.35 -4.07
CA GLY A 131 7.05 -9.22 -2.98
C GLY A 131 8.40 -8.83 -2.35
N GLY A 132 8.88 -7.61 -2.63
CA GLY A 132 10.09 -7.02 -2.04
C GLY A 132 9.76 -5.97 -0.97
N SER A 133 10.72 -5.09 -0.66
CA SER A 133 10.56 -4.01 0.33
C SER A 133 9.61 -2.89 -0.12
N THR A 134 9.25 -2.81 -1.40
CA THR A 134 8.39 -1.73 -1.91
C THR A 134 6.96 -2.20 -2.19
N LEU A 135 6.01 -1.46 -1.63
CA LEU A 135 4.57 -1.65 -1.79
C LEU A 135 3.99 -0.52 -2.65
N LYS A 136 3.07 -0.83 -3.58
CA LYS A 136 2.30 0.20 -4.29
C LYS A 136 0.93 0.34 -3.67
N LEU A 137 0.64 1.53 -3.19
CA LEU A 137 -0.61 1.95 -2.58
C LEU A 137 -1.35 2.83 -3.59
N GLY A 138 -2.59 2.50 -3.91
CA GLY A 138 -3.48 3.36 -4.67
C GLY A 138 -4.36 4.13 -3.70
N ALA A 139 -4.43 5.44 -3.87
CA ALA A 139 -5.32 6.35 -3.16
C ALA A 139 -6.31 6.93 -4.17
N ILE A 140 -7.58 7.01 -3.79
CA ILE A 140 -8.64 7.69 -4.57
C ILE A 140 -9.03 8.94 -3.79
N TYR A 141 -8.77 10.10 -4.36
CA TYR A 141 -9.15 11.39 -3.80
C TYR A 141 -10.41 11.92 -4.46
N SER A 142 -11.25 12.58 -3.68
CA SER A 142 -12.18 13.57 -4.22
C SER A 142 -11.39 14.86 -4.38
N ALA A 143 -11.30 15.37 -5.60
CA ALA A 143 -10.54 16.56 -5.95
C ALA A 143 -11.38 17.52 -6.78
N SER A 144 -11.14 18.81 -6.64
CA SER A 144 -11.76 19.85 -7.47
C SER A 144 -10.73 20.48 -8.39
N SER A 145 -11.09 20.61 -9.65
CA SER A 145 -10.47 21.51 -10.61
C SER A 145 -11.40 22.69 -10.88
N PRO A 146 -10.95 23.80 -11.49
CA PRO A 146 -11.82 24.94 -11.81
C PRO A 146 -13.08 24.60 -12.61
N ASN A 147 -13.10 23.45 -13.31
CA ASN A 147 -14.17 23.08 -14.24
C ASN A 147 -14.99 21.87 -13.79
N ALA A 148 -14.50 21.07 -12.83
CA ALA A 148 -15.16 19.83 -12.42
C ALA A 148 -14.63 19.30 -11.08
N ASP A 149 -15.50 18.60 -10.36
CA ASP A 149 -15.11 17.68 -9.30
C ASP A 149 -14.83 16.30 -9.90
N VAL A 150 -13.70 15.72 -9.54
CA VAL A 150 -13.21 14.45 -10.07
C VAL A 150 -12.78 13.51 -8.96
N ARG A 151 -12.75 12.21 -9.29
CA ARG A 151 -12.11 11.20 -8.46
C ARG A 151 -10.71 10.95 -9.01
N GLU A 152 -9.70 11.52 -8.37
CA GLU A 152 -8.33 11.42 -8.85
C GLU A 152 -7.60 10.22 -8.22
N PRO A 153 -7.12 9.26 -9.04
CA PRO A 153 -6.32 8.15 -8.56
C PRO A 153 -4.82 8.52 -8.47
N VAL A 154 -4.26 8.42 -7.27
CA VAL A 154 -2.82 8.60 -7.02
C VAL A 154 -2.20 7.28 -6.61
N VAL A 155 -1.05 6.94 -7.20
CA VAL A 155 -0.27 5.76 -6.82
C VAL A 155 0.96 6.21 -6.06
N VAL A 156 1.13 5.66 -4.86
CA VAL A 156 2.26 5.89 -3.99
C VAL A 156 3.09 4.62 -3.88
N SER A 157 4.39 4.75 -4.08
CA SER A 157 5.36 3.72 -3.72
C SER A 157 5.82 3.95 -2.29
N ALA A 158 5.63 2.96 -1.43
CA ALA A 158 6.08 2.96 -0.05
C ALA A 158 7.20 1.94 0.13
N ASP A 159 8.37 2.37 0.60
CA ASP A 159 9.43 1.48 1.04
C ASP A 159 9.16 1.07 2.50
N LEU A 160 8.86 -0.21 2.70
CA LEU A 160 8.53 -0.78 4.01
C LEU A 160 9.72 -0.86 4.96
N SER A 161 10.96 -0.72 4.46
CA SER A 161 12.17 -0.77 5.29
C SER A 161 12.58 0.59 5.82
N THR A 162 12.33 1.65 5.07
CA THR A 162 12.65 3.03 5.48
C THR A 162 11.42 3.81 5.94
N GLY A 163 10.21 3.40 5.53
CA GLY A 163 8.97 4.13 5.72
C GLY A 163 8.80 5.30 4.75
N ASP A 164 9.72 5.45 3.77
CA ASP A 164 9.66 6.51 2.78
C ASP A 164 8.51 6.27 1.80
N MET A 165 7.84 7.35 1.42
CA MET A 165 6.77 7.35 0.43
C MET A 165 7.10 8.32 -0.70
N THR A 166 6.83 7.90 -1.93
CA THR A 166 6.97 8.73 -3.13
C THR A 166 5.79 8.51 -4.07
N ILE A 167 5.38 9.55 -4.79
CA ILE A 167 4.37 9.40 -5.85
C ILE A 167 5.01 8.64 -7.02
N ASP A 168 4.35 7.58 -7.48
CA ASP A 168 4.67 6.93 -8.75
C ASP A 168 3.87 7.64 -9.85
N SER A 169 4.44 8.70 -10.42
CA SER A 169 3.75 9.54 -11.41
C SER A 169 3.31 8.71 -12.62
N GLN A 170 4.14 7.76 -13.09
CA GLN A 170 3.78 6.92 -14.24
C GLN A 170 2.56 6.04 -13.96
N ALA A 171 2.52 5.39 -12.79
CA ALA A 171 1.37 4.57 -12.41
C ALA A 171 0.12 5.41 -12.12
N SER A 172 0.29 6.60 -11.57
CA SER A 172 -0.80 7.56 -11.32
C SER A 172 -1.42 8.04 -12.62
N SER A 173 -0.61 8.55 -13.58
CA SER A 173 -1.09 8.94 -14.91
C SER A 173 -1.79 7.78 -15.62
N ARG A 174 -1.22 6.58 -15.58
CA ARG A 174 -1.86 5.39 -16.18
C ARG A 174 -3.23 5.10 -15.56
N ALA A 175 -3.38 5.27 -14.24
CA ALA A 175 -4.66 5.07 -13.57
C ALA A 175 -5.67 6.17 -13.94
N SER A 176 -5.21 7.43 -13.98
CA SER A 176 -6.03 8.61 -14.34
C SER A 176 -6.49 8.54 -15.80
N ASP A 177 -5.59 8.31 -16.76
CA ASP A 177 -5.89 8.15 -18.19
C ASP A 177 -6.89 7.02 -18.47
N ALA A 178 -6.85 5.96 -17.66
CA ALA A 178 -7.78 4.83 -17.74
C ALA A 178 -9.11 5.06 -17.01
N GLY A 179 -9.30 6.21 -16.34
CA GLY A 179 -10.50 6.52 -15.56
C GLY A 179 -10.67 5.63 -14.33
N ALA A 180 -9.58 5.18 -13.71
CA ALA A 180 -9.61 4.19 -12.63
C ALA A 180 -10.01 4.80 -11.28
N THR A 181 -11.31 5.02 -11.08
CA THR A 181 -11.87 5.68 -9.88
C THR A 181 -12.06 4.75 -8.67
N THR A 182 -11.51 3.53 -8.69
CA THR A 182 -11.62 2.54 -7.60
C THR A 182 -10.33 1.75 -7.39
N ILE A 183 -10.06 1.27 -6.17
CA ILE A 183 -8.90 0.41 -5.88
C ILE A 183 -8.90 -0.88 -6.72
N PRO A 184 -10.04 -1.60 -6.92
CA PRO A 184 -10.06 -2.75 -7.81
C PRO A 184 -9.72 -2.43 -9.27
N SER A 185 -10.13 -1.26 -9.80
CA SER A 185 -9.72 -0.87 -11.17
C SER A 185 -8.24 -0.55 -11.24
N MET A 186 -7.67 0.13 -10.24
CA MET A 186 -6.23 0.42 -10.16
C MET A 186 -5.40 -0.87 -10.12
N ARG A 187 -5.81 -1.87 -9.33
CA ARG A 187 -5.16 -3.20 -9.27
C ARG A 187 -5.04 -3.87 -10.64
N LYS A 188 -6.05 -3.76 -11.50
CA LYS A 188 -6.02 -4.36 -12.84
C LYS A 188 -4.96 -3.73 -13.74
N LEU A 189 -4.61 -2.47 -13.49
CA LEU A 189 -3.67 -1.68 -14.28
C LEU A 189 -2.24 -1.75 -13.74
N ILE A 190 -2.09 -1.87 -12.42
CA ILE A 190 -0.81 -1.73 -11.71
C ILE A 190 -0.31 -3.06 -11.15
N GLY A 191 -1.21 -3.94 -10.71
CA GLY A 191 -0.89 -5.17 -9.97
C GLY A 191 -0.33 -6.30 -10.82
N LYS A 192 0.36 -5.98 -11.91
CA LYS A 192 1.07 -6.92 -12.79
C LYS A 192 2.57 -6.79 -12.63
#